data_AF-A0AAX3KJG5-F1
#
_entry.id   AF-A0AAX3KJG5-F1
#
_cell.length_a   1.000
_cell.length_b   1.000
_cell.length_c   1.000
_cell.angle_alpha   90.00
_cell.angle_beta   90.00
_cell.angle_gamma   90.00
#
_symmetry.space_group_name_H-M   'P 1'
#
loop_
_entity.id
_entity.type
_entity.pdbx_description
1 polymer ?
#
loop_
_entity_poly.entity_id
_entity_poly.type
_entity_poly.pdbx_seq_one_letter_code
_entity_poly.pdbx_strand_id
1 'polypeptide(L)'
;MLFRIIELTQGNLNNNHLYLSSIIDLFPADSIGGPNESELGAQLEIHCGIAEPILTDIAGDKKIFRKRSWVGDFFQSHSLSAGNRIIIEKTGINRYHIYPVRA
;
A
#
# COMPACT_ATOMS: atom_id res chain seq x y z
N MET A 1 -16.73 8.55 0.27
CA MET A 1 -15.30 8.26 0.07
C MET A 1 -14.95 7.04 0.91
N LEU A 2 -14.31 6.04 0.32
CA LEU A 2 -13.98 4.79 1.01
C LEU A 2 -12.48 4.78 1.29
N PHE A 3 -12.11 4.82 2.55
CA PHE A 3 -10.70 4.80 2.98
C PHE A 3 -10.52 3.91 4.20
N ARG A 4 -9.25 3.58 4.45
CA ARG A 4 -8.79 2.95 5.69
C ARG A 4 -7.54 3.66 6.19
N ILE A 5 -7.31 3.56 7.49
CA ILE A 5 -6.11 4.07 8.14
C ILE A 5 -5.32 2.87 8.64
N ILE A 6 -4.02 2.88 8.41
CA ILE A 6 -3.10 1.92 9.03
C ILE A 6 -2.04 2.69 9.81
N GLU A 7 -1.66 2.14 10.96
CA GLU A 7 -0.53 2.62 11.74
C GLU A 7 0.75 1.91 11.28
N LEU A 8 1.82 2.68 11.10
CA LEU A 8 3.11 2.15 10.71
C LEU A 8 3.82 1.54 11.90
N THR A 9 4.29 0.30 11.74
CA THR A 9 5.14 -0.38 12.72
C THR A 9 6.61 -0.19 12.37
N GLN A 10 7.51 -0.48 13.33
CA GLN A 10 8.94 -0.52 13.03
C GLN A 10 9.28 -1.59 11.96
N GLY A 11 8.51 -2.69 11.93
CA GLY A 11 8.64 -3.72 10.90
C GLY A 11 8.35 -3.17 9.49
N ASN A 12 7.41 -2.22 9.38
CA ASN A 12 7.09 -1.58 8.11
C ASN A 12 8.29 -0.82 7.54
N LEU A 13 8.92 -0.01 8.38
CA LEU A 13 10.10 0.80 8.05
C LEU A 13 11.30 -0.07 7.70
N ASN A 14 11.58 -1.08 8.53
CA ASN A 14 12.74 -1.96 8.33
C ASN A 14 12.70 -2.73 7.00
N ASN A 15 11.49 -3.02 6.49
CA ASN A 15 11.29 -3.88 5.31
C ASN A 15 10.70 -3.14 4.10
N ASN A 16 10.53 -1.82 4.18
CA ASN A 16 9.92 -0.98 3.15
C ASN A 16 8.63 -1.59 2.59
N HIS A 17 7.67 -1.88 3.45
CA HIS A 17 6.37 -2.44 3.04
C HIS A 17 5.22 -1.92 3.91
N LEU A 18 4.00 -2.07 3.43
CA LEU A 18 2.77 -1.73 4.15
C LEU A 18 1.99 -3.02 4.44
N TYR A 19 1.64 -3.24 5.71
CA TYR A 19 0.74 -4.33 6.06
C TYR A 19 -0.69 -3.96 5.68
N LEU A 20 -1.33 -4.80 4.86
CA LEU A 20 -2.69 -4.59 4.36
C LEU A 20 -3.71 -5.54 4.99
N SER A 21 -3.28 -6.45 5.87
CA SER A 21 -4.16 -7.51 6.43
C SER A 21 -5.44 -6.97 7.07
N SER A 22 -5.36 -5.86 7.80
CA SER A 22 -6.51 -5.25 8.49
C SER A 22 -7.44 -4.45 7.57
N ILE A 23 -7.03 -4.23 6.32
CA ILE A 23 -7.73 -3.38 5.35
C ILE A 23 -7.91 -4.09 4.01
N ILE A 24 -7.73 -5.41 3.97
CA ILE A 24 -7.71 -6.18 2.73
C ILE A 24 -9.06 -6.13 2.01
N ASP A 25 -10.14 -5.89 2.76
CA ASP A 25 -11.51 -5.68 2.29
C ASP A 25 -11.69 -4.40 1.46
N LEU A 26 -10.74 -3.45 1.56
CA LEU A 26 -10.74 -2.24 0.75
C LEU A 26 -10.45 -2.53 -0.74
N PHE A 27 -9.75 -3.63 -1.02
CA PHE A 27 -9.23 -3.97 -2.33
C PHE A 27 -10.13 -5.00 -3.05
N PRO A 28 -10.26 -4.92 -4.38
CA PRO A 28 -10.87 -5.96 -5.19
C PRO A 28 -10.23 -7.32 -4.95
N ALA A 29 -11.05 -8.36 -4.83
CA ALA A 29 -10.55 -9.71 -4.54
C ALA A 29 -9.60 -10.24 -5.63
N ASP A 30 -9.83 -9.87 -6.89
CA ASP A 30 -9.01 -10.23 -8.04
C ASP A 30 -7.63 -9.53 -8.04
N SER A 31 -7.45 -8.46 -7.27
CA SER A 31 -6.14 -7.79 -7.10
C SER A 31 -5.19 -8.52 -6.14
N ILE A 32 -5.69 -9.58 -5.47
CA ILE A 32 -4.93 -10.40 -4.53
C ILE A 32 -4.34 -11.60 -5.29
N GLY A 33 -3.04 -11.53 -5.59
CA GLY A 33 -2.32 -12.60 -6.26
C GLY A 33 -1.87 -13.73 -5.32
N GLY A 34 -1.31 -14.78 -5.91
CA GLY A 34 -0.66 -15.89 -5.22
C GLY A 34 0.70 -15.51 -4.60
N PRO A 35 1.45 -16.51 -4.09
CA PRO A 35 2.71 -16.26 -3.38
C PRO A 35 3.81 -15.70 -4.29
N ASN A 36 3.79 -16.03 -5.57
CA ASN A 36 4.88 -15.74 -6.52
C ASN A 36 4.43 -14.83 -7.67
N GLU A 37 5.39 -14.26 -8.39
CA GLU A 37 5.15 -13.36 -9.53
C GLU A 37 4.48 -14.04 -10.74
N SER A 38 4.46 -15.38 -10.79
CA SER A 38 3.69 -16.12 -11.80
C SER A 38 2.19 -16.10 -11.56
N GLU A 39 1.74 -15.70 -10.37
CA GLU A 39 0.36 -15.70 -9.93
C GLU A 39 -0.08 -14.26 -9.57
N LEU A 40 0.05 -13.34 -10.52
CA LEU A 40 -0.30 -11.93 -10.30
C LEU A 40 -1.81 -11.74 -10.13
N GLY A 41 -2.17 -10.86 -9.19
CA GLY A 41 -3.50 -10.26 -9.16
C GLY A 41 -3.68 -9.17 -10.21
N ALA A 42 -4.92 -8.72 -10.37
CA ALA A 42 -5.27 -7.51 -11.12
C ALA A 42 -4.47 -6.31 -10.63
N GLN A 43 -3.97 -5.50 -11.57
CA GLN A 43 -3.13 -4.35 -11.25
C GLN A 43 -3.94 -3.25 -10.56
N LEU A 44 -3.36 -2.74 -9.49
CA LEU A 44 -3.74 -1.54 -8.76
C LEU A 44 -2.83 -0.39 -9.18
N GLU A 45 -3.41 0.78 -9.34
CA GLU A 45 -2.72 2.04 -9.58
C GLU A 45 -2.65 2.84 -8.27
N ILE A 46 -1.43 3.01 -7.75
CA ILE A 46 -1.17 3.69 -6.48
C ILE A 46 -0.56 5.05 -6.75
N HIS A 47 -1.21 6.10 -6.26
CA HIS A 47 -0.68 7.45 -6.21
C HIS A 47 -0.21 7.75 -4.78
N CYS A 48 0.97 8.36 -4.64
CA CYS A 48 1.53 8.72 -3.33
C CYS A 48 2.36 10.02 -3.35
N GLY A 49 2.26 10.81 -4.42
CA GLY A 49 2.85 12.15 -4.50
C GLY A 49 4.37 12.23 -4.67
N ILE A 50 5.07 11.09 -4.75
CA ILE A 50 6.55 11.04 -4.84
C ILE A 50 7.09 10.52 -6.17
N ALA A 51 6.24 9.94 -7.01
CA ALA A 51 6.62 9.36 -8.29
C ALA A 51 5.40 9.31 -9.23
N GLU A 52 5.65 8.86 -10.47
CA GLU A 52 4.60 8.37 -11.36
C GLU A 52 3.74 7.29 -10.67
N PRO A 53 2.49 7.09 -11.10
CA PRO A 53 1.61 6.08 -10.52
C PRO A 53 2.26 4.69 -10.52
N ILE A 54 2.21 4.01 -9.37
CA ILE A 54 2.78 2.67 -9.22
C ILE A 54 1.74 1.63 -9.60
N LEU A 55 2.10 0.75 -10.54
CA LEU A 55 1.30 -0.43 -10.89
C LEU A 55 1.77 -1.66 -10.13
N THR A 56 0.91 -2.20 -9.26
CA THR A 56 1.20 -3.37 -8.41
C THR A 56 -0.04 -4.22 -8.17
N ASP A 57 0.13 -5.48 -7.80
CA ASP A 57 -0.90 -6.30 -7.15
C ASP A 57 -0.60 -6.44 -5.64
N ILE A 58 -1.42 -7.22 -4.94
CA ILE A 58 -1.21 -7.60 -3.54
C ILE A 58 -0.67 -9.03 -3.49
N ALA A 59 0.47 -9.23 -2.81
CA ALA A 59 0.96 -10.56 -2.51
C ALA A 59 0.07 -11.21 -1.44
N GLY A 60 -0.72 -12.20 -1.83
CA GLY A 60 -1.81 -12.73 -1.00
C GLY A 60 -1.39 -13.48 0.25
N ASP A 61 -0.19 -14.06 0.29
CA ASP A 61 0.40 -14.73 1.44
C ASP A 61 0.86 -13.74 2.52
N LYS A 62 1.46 -12.62 2.09
CA LYS A 62 2.03 -11.58 2.96
C LYS A 62 1.07 -10.44 3.27
N LYS A 63 0.03 -10.28 2.45
CA LYS A 63 -0.91 -9.16 2.48
C LYS A 63 -0.19 -7.81 2.44
N ILE A 64 0.67 -7.63 1.45
CA ILE A 64 1.42 -6.39 1.18
C ILE A 64 1.33 -6.06 -0.31
N PHE A 65 1.58 -4.81 -0.69
CA PHE A 65 1.83 -4.48 -2.10
C PHE A 65 3.08 -5.24 -2.58
N ARG A 66 2.95 -5.95 -3.71
CA ARG A 66 4.06 -6.75 -4.25
C ARG A 66 5.22 -5.88 -4.69
N LYS A 67 4.95 -4.82 -5.47
CA LYS A 67 5.96 -3.81 -5.80
C LYS A 67 6.03 -2.78 -4.68
N ARG A 68 7.18 -2.74 -4.03
CA ARG A 68 7.42 -1.97 -2.79
C ARG A 68 8.61 -1.03 -2.84
N SER A 69 9.28 -0.90 -3.99
CA SER A 69 10.46 -0.02 -4.14
C SER A 69 10.14 1.43 -3.76
N TRP A 70 8.93 1.90 -4.05
CA TRP A 70 8.45 3.25 -3.72
C TRP A 70 8.20 3.49 -2.22
N VAL A 71 8.00 2.43 -1.43
CA VAL A 71 7.53 2.56 -0.04
C VAL A 71 8.59 3.24 0.84
N GLY A 72 9.88 2.95 0.61
CA GLY A 72 10.98 3.58 1.34
C GLY A 72 11.05 5.09 1.05
N ASP A 73 10.97 5.48 -0.23
CA ASP A 73 10.95 6.88 -0.65
C ASP A 73 9.73 7.62 -0.08
N PHE A 74 8.59 6.94 0.00
CA PHE A 74 7.37 7.48 0.60
C PHE A 74 7.54 7.74 2.10
N PHE A 75 8.17 6.81 2.83
CA PHE A 75 8.50 7.03 4.24
C PHE A 75 9.45 8.21 4.43
N GLN A 76 10.52 8.28 3.63
CA GLN A 76 11.54 9.32 3.75
C GLN A 76 11.00 10.72 3.42
N SER A 77 10.31 10.85 2.28
CA SER A 77 9.76 12.13 1.81
C SER A 77 8.75 12.75 2.76
N HIS A 78 8.00 11.92 3.49
CA HIS A 78 7.02 12.35 4.48
C HIS A 78 7.55 12.31 5.92
N SER A 79 8.84 12.02 6.12
CA SER A 79 9.47 11.91 7.45
C SER A 79 8.70 10.96 8.40
N LEU A 80 8.23 9.84 7.86
CA LEU A 80 7.38 8.90 8.59
C LEU A 80 8.20 8.01 9.54
N SER A 81 7.61 7.73 10.69
CA SER A 81 8.16 6.92 11.77
C SER A 81 7.11 5.95 12.31
N ALA A 82 7.55 4.98 13.11
CA ALA A 82 6.64 4.04 13.77
C ALA A 82 5.65 4.81 14.65
N GLY A 83 4.38 4.40 14.64
CA GLY A 83 3.27 5.12 15.28
C GLY A 83 2.65 6.23 14.43
N ASN A 84 3.27 6.63 13.31
CA ASN A 84 2.57 7.48 12.34
C ASN A 84 1.48 6.68 11.63
N ARG A 85 0.46 7.39 11.17
CA ARG A 85 -0.69 6.80 10.47
C ARG A 85 -0.72 7.29 9.04
N ILE A 86 -1.11 6.41 8.13
CA ILE A 86 -1.34 6.74 6.73
C ILE A 86 -2.77 6.39 6.35
N ILE A 87 -3.30 7.12 5.37
CA ILE A 87 -4.60 6.89 4.76
C ILE A 87 -4.37 6.17 3.44
N ILE A 88 -5.15 5.14 3.19
CA ILE A 88 -5.30 4.50 1.89
C ILE A 88 -6.73 4.76 1.44
N GLU A 89 -6.87 5.63 0.46
CA GLU A 89 -8.15 6.08 -0.08
C GLU A 89 -8.41 5.42 -1.44
N LYS A 90 -9.60 4.84 -1.62
CA LYS A 90 -10.05 4.32 -2.91
C LYS A 90 -10.60 5.49 -3.75
N THR A 91 -9.93 5.79 -4.85
CA THR A 91 -10.29 6.88 -5.77
C THR A 91 -10.84 6.38 -7.11
N GLY A 92 -10.79 5.07 -7.36
CA GLY A 92 -11.40 4.39 -8.49
C GLY A 92 -11.52 2.88 -8.26
N ILE A 93 -11.91 2.12 -9.29
CA ILE A 93 -12.10 0.66 -9.18
C ILE A 93 -10.80 -0.02 -8.69
N ASN A 94 -9.70 0.25 -9.38
CA ASN A 94 -8.35 -0.25 -9.07
C ASN A 94 -7.38 0.88 -8.74
N ARG A 95 -7.87 2.06 -8.34
CA ARG A 95 -7.04 3.25 -8.12
C ARG A 95 -7.11 3.70 -6.66
N TYR A 96 -5.94 3.98 -6.10
CA TYR A 96 -5.79 4.39 -4.71
C TYR A 96 -4.84 5.56 -4.56
N HIS A 97 -5.13 6.39 -3.57
CA HIS A 97 -4.24 7.45 -3.11
C HIS A 97 -3.77 7.15 -1.69
N ILE A 98 -2.46 7.23 -1.47
CA ILE A 98 -1.83 6.95 -0.18
C ILE A 98 -1.11 8.20 0.30
N TYR A 99 -1.44 8.64 1.52
CA TYR A 99 -0.88 9.85 2.08
C TYR A 99 -0.85 9.81 3.62
N PRO A 100 0.06 10.54 4.28
CA PRO A 100 0.09 10.62 5.75
C PRO A 100 -1.17 11.27 6.33
N VAL A 101 -1.59 10.78 7.51
CA VAL A 101 -2.50 11.55 8.36
C VAL A 101 -1.74 12.78 8.86
N ARG A 102 -2.21 13.97 8.51
CA ARG A 102 -1.68 15.23 9.08
C ARG A 102 -2.37 15.49 10.42
N ALA A 103 -1.56 15.89 11.41
CA ALA A 103 -2.05 16.42 12.68
C ALA A 103 -2.54 17.86 12.51
#